data_AF-A0A2E3KJB4-F1
#
_entry.id   AF-A0A2E3KJB4-F1
#
_cell.length_a   1.000
_cell.length_b   1.000
_cell.length_c   1.000
_cell.angle_alpha   90.00
_cell.angle_beta   90.00
_cell.angle_gamma   90.00
#
_symmetry.space_group_name_H-M   'P 1'
#
loop_
_entity.id
_entity.type
_entity.pdbx_description
1 polymer ?
#
loop_
_entity_poly.entity_id
_entity_poly.type
_entity_poly.pdbx_seq_one_letter_code
_entity_poly.pdbx_strand_id
1 'polypeptide(L)'
;MHETSGYPGVLADLPPPMFVGDEITFAISTTGVAAVLVIALIVWNRRVINRKSNCRSCGHPFHRSHPDRCIDCGRIWRNRPLLPVWIMLPLVLIILTCGLAYPTRQAYLWSRERGWSPPLPMYKYKIIHRYPTGHTAILKKARNTYLGLGNSLVLRSPHSDAEIELTLDGIADGYGLYGPLPVDITGDGLLDVVVVGETGYLHLIGVYSLQPDGSFIQTLDSGGYFEASLQDLDGDGTFELIESDSRFSYTFAPRAFFSVPSMTSSFTGTSWVCDTGFMKRPPPEPDDFEKMKERLRENDWSEWPDPDEFMYPMLNEGSRELWSAMLELTYAGHGQLALDLHESVWPDDAGNKDEGRAYFLKTVREHSSIWEDLKAMQDPPVVAFESIPEPESTSE
;
A
#
# COMPACT_ATOMS: atom_id res chain seq x y z
N MET A 1 -46.80 -2.42 -58.59
CA MET A 1 -47.28 -2.36 -57.19
C MET A 1 -46.06 -2.11 -56.31
N HIS A 2 -45.83 -0.86 -55.95
CA HIS A 2 -44.81 -0.43 -55.00
C HIS A 2 -45.54 0.00 -53.74
N GLU A 3 -45.45 -0.78 -52.66
CA GLU A 3 -45.84 -0.34 -51.33
C GLU A 3 -44.59 0.16 -50.61
N THR A 4 -44.47 1.48 -50.52
CA THR A 4 -43.55 2.18 -49.64
C THR A 4 -44.11 2.13 -48.23
N SER A 5 -43.57 1.26 -47.38
CA SER A 5 -43.87 1.28 -45.94
C SER A 5 -43.21 2.50 -45.30
N GLY A 6 -44.02 3.52 -45.00
CA GLY A 6 -43.60 4.69 -44.24
C GLY A 6 -43.20 4.28 -42.81
N TYR A 7 -42.02 4.73 -42.37
CA TYR A 7 -41.64 4.71 -40.96
C TYR A 7 -42.53 5.70 -40.20
N PRO A 8 -43.40 5.26 -39.27
CA PRO A 8 -44.12 6.16 -38.41
C PRO A 8 -43.19 6.62 -37.29
N GLY A 9 -42.94 7.93 -37.24
CA GLY A 9 -42.74 8.72 -36.03
C GLY A 9 -41.76 8.23 -34.97
N VAL A 10 -40.45 8.51 -35.14
CA VAL A 10 -39.44 8.45 -34.05
C VAL A 10 -39.34 9.78 -33.28
N LEU A 11 -40.37 10.63 -33.35
CA LEU A 11 -40.39 11.93 -32.66
C LEU A 11 -41.41 12.02 -31.50
N ALA A 12 -42.08 10.92 -31.15
CA ALA A 12 -43.14 10.95 -30.12
C ALA A 12 -42.64 10.73 -28.67
N ASP A 13 -41.43 10.21 -28.46
CA ASP A 13 -40.94 9.84 -27.12
C ASP A 13 -39.71 10.66 -26.69
N LEU A 14 -39.73 11.97 -26.93
CA LEU A 14 -38.82 12.83 -26.17
C LEU A 14 -39.33 12.91 -24.73
N PRO A 15 -38.49 12.58 -23.73
CA PRO A 15 -38.92 12.63 -22.34
C PRO A 15 -39.39 14.05 -22.00
N PRO A 16 -40.46 14.20 -21.20
CA PRO A 16 -40.92 15.53 -20.83
C PRO A 16 -39.77 16.28 -20.14
N PRO A 17 -39.62 17.58 -20.41
CA PRO A 17 -38.49 18.38 -19.95
C PRO A 17 -38.34 18.31 -18.43
N MET A 18 -37.10 18.49 -17.95
CA MET A 18 -36.72 18.41 -16.53
C MET A 18 -37.56 19.32 -15.62
N PHE A 19 -38.16 20.33 -16.20
CA PHE A 19 -39.03 21.28 -15.53
C PHE A 19 -40.20 21.57 -16.47
N VAL A 20 -41.42 21.63 -15.94
CA VAL A 20 -42.63 21.88 -16.73
C VAL A 20 -43.20 23.25 -16.35
N GLY A 21 -43.39 24.13 -17.32
CA GLY A 21 -44.07 25.42 -17.14
C GLY A 21 -43.40 26.34 -16.10
N ASP A 22 -44.16 26.72 -15.07
CA ASP A 22 -43.83 27.78 -14.11
C ASP A 22 -42.62 27.49 -13.22
N GLU A 23 -42.16 26.23 -13.15
CA GLU A 23 -41.02 25.82 -12.34
C GLU A 23 -39.67 26.28 -12.90
N ILE A 24 -39.51 26.31 -14.23
CA ILE A 24 -38.32 26.92 -14.88
C ILE A 24 -38.28 28.41 -14.55
N THR A 25 -39.43 29.06 -14.71
CA THR A 25 -39.57 30.48 -14.43
C THR A 25 -39.26 30.77 -12.96
N PHE A 26 -39.69 29.91 -12.04
CA PHE A 26 -39.38 30.04 -10.62
C PHE A 26 -37.88 29.81 -10.32
N ALA A 27 -37.25 28.78 -10.90
CA ALA A 27 -35.83 28.51 -10.69
C ALA A 27 -34.92 29.62 -11.28
N ILE A 28 -35.20 30.07 -12.50
CA ILE A 28 -34.47 31.16 -13.15
C ILE A 28 -34.72 32.48 -12.42
N SER A 29 -35.96 32.78 -12.01
CA SER A 29 -36.25 34.01 -11.29
C SER A 29 -35.62 34.04 -9.90
N THR A 30 -35.65 32.94 -9.14
CA THR A 30 -35.02 32.89 -7.80
C THR A 30 -33.51 32.97 -7.88
N THR A 31 -32.88 32.29 -8.85
CA THR A 31 -31.44 32.36 -9.08
C THR A 31 -31.02 33.74 -9.61
N GLY A 32 -31.81 34.32 -10.51
CA GLY A 32 -31.61 35.67 -11.02
C GLY A 32 -31.72 36.73 -9.92
N VAL A 33 -32.75 36.66 -9.07
CA VAL A 33 -32.93 37.57 -7.94
C VAL A 33 -31.78 37.43 -6.93
N ALA A 34 -31.38 36.20 -6.60
CA ALA A 34 -30.24 35.93 -5.73
C ALA A 34 -28.95 36.55 -6.28
N ALA A 35 -28.65 36.34 -7.57
CA ALA A 35 -27.48 36.92 -8.21
C ALA A 35 -27.51 38.45 -8.21
N VAL A 36 -28.66 39.06 -8.53
CA VAL A 36 -28.85 40.52 -8.49
C VAL A 36 -28.65 41.08 -7.08
N LEU A 37 -29.16 40.41 -6.05
CA LEU A 37 -28.97 40.84 -4.65
C LEU A 37 -27.51 40.76 -4.22
N VAL A 38 -26.80 39.69 -4.59
CA VAL A 38 -25.36 39.55 -4.31
C VAL A 38 -24.56 40.64 -5.02
N ILE A 39 -24.82 40.89 -6.30
CA ILE A 39 -24.15 41.96 -7.07
C ILE A 39 -24.48 43.33 -6.47
N ALA A 40 -25.74 43.59 -6.11
CA ALA A 40 -26.16 44.84 -5.48
C ALA A 40 -25.45 45.06 -4.13
N LEU A 41 -25.29 44.01 -3.31
CA LEU A 41 -24.54 44.08 -2.05
C LEU A 41 -23.04 44.35 -2.28
N ILE A 42 -22.43 43.72 -3.29
CA ILE A 42 -21.03 43.97 -3.66
C ILE A 42 -20.84 45.42 -4.13
N VAL A 43 -21.72 45.91 -5.02
CA VAL A 43 -21.66 47.28 -5.55
C VAL A 43 -21.93 48.30 -4.44
N TRP A 44 -22.89 48.04 -3.56
CA TRP A 44 -23.18 48.87 -2.40
C TRP A 44 -21.97 48.96 -1.47
N ASN A 45 -21.38 47.82 -1.11
CA ASN A 45 -20.20 47.77 -0.24
C ASN A 45 -19.03 48.54 -0.87
N ARG A 46 -18.77 48.35 -2.17
CA ARG A 46 -17.73 49.07 -2.90
C ARG A 46 -17.99 50.58 -2.95
N ARG A 47 -19.25 51.01 -3.15
CA ARG A 47 -19.64 52.44 -3.12
C ARG A 47 -19.50 53.04 -1.72
N VAL A 48 -19.83 52.30 -0.67
CA VAL A 48 -19.67 52.76 0.72
C VAL A 48 -18.20 52.93 1.07
N ILE A 49 -17.34 52.01 0.66
CA ILE A 49 -15.88 52.12 0.83
C ILE A 49 -15.34 53.33 0.05
N ASN A 50 -15.76 53.53 -1.20
CA ASN A 50 -15.28 54.62 -2.03
C ASN A 50 -15.80 56.01 -1.60
N ARG A 51 -16.91 56.12 -0.86
CA ARG A 51 -17.52 57.41 -0.49
C ARG A 51 -16.82 58.15 0.66
N LYS A 52 -15.76 57.61 1.26
CA LYS A 52 -15.04 58.29 2.36
C LYS A 52 -13.53 58.21 2.20
N SER A 53 -13.00 58.88 1.19
CA SER A 53 -11.55 59.08 1.07
C SER A 53 -11.00 60.08 2.09
N ASN A 54 -11.86 60.89 2.73
CA ASN A 54 -11.46 62.00 3.59
C ASN A 54 -11.95 61.81 5.03
N CYS A 55 -11.10 62.16 5.99
CA CYS A 55 -11.38 62.15 7.41
C CYS A 55 -12.50 63.14 7.74
N ARG A 56 -13.58 62.68 8.40
CA ARG A 56 -14.71 63.58 8.78
C ARG A 56 -14.31 64.69 9.74
N SER A 57 -13.24 64.51 10.53
CA SER A 57 -12.84 65.49 11.54
C SER A 57 -12.04 66.64 10.97
N CYS A 58 -11.25 66.43 9.91
CA CYS A 58 -10.34 67.45 9.37
C CYS A 58 -10.36 67.58 7.83
N GLY A 59 -11.13 66.76 7.12
CA GLY A 59 -11.27 66.82 5.66
C GLY A 59 -10.10 66.25 4.85
N HIS A 60 -8.98 65.88 5.48
CA HIS A 60 -7.80 65.34 4.80
C HIS A 60 -7.95 63.88 4.36
N PRO A 61 -7.27 63.45 3.29
CA PRO A 61 -7.29 62.07 2.83
C PRO A 61 -6.61 61.09 3.81
N PHE A 62 -7.03 59.83 3.78
CA PHE A 62 -6.39 58.74 4.54
C PHE A 62 -5.05 58.30 3.91
N HIS A 63 -4.14 57.74 4.72
CA HIS A 63 -2.83 57.27 4.26
C HIS A 63 -2.96 56.07 3.31
N ARG A 64 -2.20 56.03 2.21
CA ARG A 64 -2.28 54.92 1.23
C ARG A 64 -1.86 53.57 1.80
N SER A 65 -0.82 53.52 2.64
CA SER A 65 -0.37 52.27 3.28
C SER A 65 -1.13 51.91 4.56
N HIS A 66 -1.87 52.85 5.15
CA HIS A 66 -2.64 52.65 6.38
C HIS A 66 -4.01 53.32 6.21
N PRO A 67 -4.93 52.70 5.44
CA PRO A 67 -6.19 53.31 5.04
C PRO A 67 -7.15 53.62 6.19
N ASP A 68 -6.82 53.16 7.40
CA ASP A 68 -7.53 53.44 8.64
C ASP A 68 -6.99 54.67 9.39
N ARG A 69 -5.85 55.27 9.00
CA ARG A 69 -5.27 56.46 9.67
C ARG A 69 -5.33 57.71 8.80
N CYS A 70 -5.86 58.79 9.37
CA CYS A 70 -5.80 60.10 8.75
C CYS A 70 -4.35 60.58 8.71
N ILE A 71 -3.88 61.04 7.53
CA ILE A 71 -2.50 61.53 7.34
C ILE A 71 -2.13 62.62 8.35
N ASP A 72 -3.08 63.50 8.62
CA ASP A 72 -2.81 64.72 9.38
C ASP A 72 -3.08 64.54 10.89
N CYS A 73 -4.30 64.18 11.29
CA CYS A 73 -4.65 64.11 12.71
C CYS A 73 -4.31 62.77 13.39
N GLY A 74 -3.82 61.77 12.65
CA GLY A 74 -3.42 60.46 13.18
C GLY A 74 -4.56 59.60 13.77
N ARG A 75 -5.82 60.08 13.79
CA ARG A 75 -6.95 59.32 14.33
C ARG A 75 -7.22 58.07 13.50
N ILE A 76 -7.34 56.95 14.19
CA ILE A 76 -7.70 55.65 13.59
C ILE A 76 -9.21 55.61 13.40
N TRP A 77 -9.65 55.54 12.15
CA TRP A 77 -11.04 55.37 11.79
C TRP A 77 -11.37 53.88 11.77
N ARG A 78 -11.88 53.37 12.90
CA ARG A 78 -12.44 52.01 12.97
C ARG A 78 -13.75 51.98 12.17
N ASN A 79 -13.62 51.75 10.87
CA ASN A 79 -14.74 51.53 9.99
C ASN A 79 -15.34 50.16 10.37
N ARG A 80 -16.30 50.14 11.30
CA ARG A 80 -17.08 48.91 11.53
C ARG A 80 -17.78 48.61 10.21
N PRO A 81 -17.54 47.45 9.56
CA PRO A 81 -18.27 47.09 8.36
C PRO A 81 -19.77 47.18 8.70
N LEU A 82 -20.50 48.02 7.95
CA LEU A 82 -21.88 48.41 8.27
C LEU A 82 -22.87 47.22 8.20
N LEU A 83 -22.47 46.12 7.58
CA LEU A 83 -22.99 44.80 7.93
C LEU A 83 -21.84 43.97 8.49
N PRO A 84 -21.90 43.58 9.77
CA PRO A 84 -20.91 42.66 10.27
C PRO A 84 -20.94 41.33 9.50
N VAL A 85 -19.78 40.69 9.41
CA VAL A 85 -19.59 39.40 8.71
C VAL A 85 -20.63 38.36 9.15
N TRP A 86 -21.05 38.39 10.42
CA TRP A 86 -22.07 37.52 10.97
C TRP A 86 -23.50 37.74 10.44
N ILE A 87 -23.79 38.83 9.71
CA ILE A 87 -25.06 38.98 8.99
C ILE A 87 -24.90 38.60 7.51
N MET A 88 -23.74 38.85 6.90
CA MET A 88 -23.47 38.47 5.51
C MET A 88 -23.36 36.96 5.34
N LEU A 89 -22.71 36.27 6.28
CA LEU A 89 -22.46 34.83 6.19
C LEU A 89 -23.76 34.01 6.20
N PRO A 90 -24.74 34.25 7.10
CA PRO A 90 -26.04 33.58 7.03
C PRO A 90 -26.81 33.89 5.77
N LEU A 91 -26.75 35.13 5.26
CA LEU A 91 -27.45 35.52 4.03
C LEU A 91 -26.89 34.80 2.81
N VAL A 92 -25.57 34.70 2.69
CA VAL A 92 -24.91 33.90 1.63
C VAL A 92 -25.22 32.42 1.81
N LEU A 93 -25.22 31.91 3.03
CA LEU A 93 -25.59 30.52 3.30
C LEU A 93 -27.06 30.24 2.94
N ILE A 94 -27.98 31.14 3.27
CA ILE A 94 -29.41 31.03 2.90
C ILE A 94 -29.56 31.08 1.38
N ILE A 95 -28.83 31.97 0.70
CA ILE A 95 -28.86 32.05 -0.77
C ILE A 95 -28.30 30.79 -1.42
N LEU A 96 -27.18 30.24 -0.92
CA LEU A 96 -26.59 29.02 -1.45
C LEU A 96 -27.44 27.78 -1.13
N THR A 97 -27.95 27.67 0.10
CA THR A 97 -28.78 26.54 0.50
C THR A 97 -30.14 26.59 -0.17
N CYS A 98 -30.86 27.72 -0.18
CA CYS A 98 -32.14 27.81 -0.87
C CYS A 98 -32.00 27.80 -2.39
N GLY A 99 -30.96 28.44 -2.95
CA GLY A 99 -30.73 28.54 -4.39
C GLY A 99 -30.17 27.27 -5.03
N LEU A 100 -29.38 26.47 -4.32
CA LEU A 100 -28.79 25.23 -4.86
C LEU A 100 -29.47 23.97 -4.34
N ALA A 101 -29.93 23.92 -3.10
CA ALA A 101 -30.52 22.68 -2.57
C ALA A 101 -31.87 22.37 -3.21
N TYR A 102 -32.67 23.38 -3.58
CA TYR A 102 -33.95 23.12 -4.24
C TYR A 102 -33.77 22.56 -5.66
N PRO A 103 -32.97 23.17 -6.57
CA PRO A 103 -32.67 22.56 -7.87
C PRO A 103 -31.98 21.20 -7.76
N THR A 104 -31.06 21.03 -6.80
CA THR A 104 -30.36 19.74 -6.60
C THR A 104 -31.33 18.66 -6.12
N ARG A 105 -32.26 19.00 -5.22
CA ARG A 105 -33.31 18.08 -4.77
C ARG A 105 -34.30 17.75 -5.89
N GLN A 106 -34.69 18.72 -6.72
CA GLN A 106 -35.57 18.45 -7.85
C GLN A 106 -34.87 17.60 -8.92
N ALA A 107 -33.61 17.88 -9.23
CA ALA A 107 -32.80 17.03 -10.10
C ALA A 107 -32.71 15.60 -9.54
N TYR A 108 -32.49 15.44 -8.24
CA TYR A 108 -32.46 14.14 -7.58
C TYR A 108 -33.80 13.39 -7.66
N LEU A 109 -34.93 14.05 -7.37
CA LEU A 109 -36.26 13.44 -7.44
C LEU A 109 -36.64 13.07 -8.87
N TRP A 110 -36.38 13.97 -9.83
CA TRP A 110 -36.58 13.75 -11.26
C TRP A 110 -35.78 12.55 -11.78
N SER A 111 -34.54 12.42 -11.30
CA SER A 111 -33.62 11.32 -11.62
C SER A 111 -34.12 10.00 -11.01
N ARG A 112 -34.53 10.01 -9.72
CA ARG A 112 -35.07 8.84 -9.00
C ARG A 112 -36.33 8.27 -9.66
N GLU A 113 -37.27 9.13 -10.06
CA GLU A 113 -38.52 8.71 -10.73
C GLU A 113 -38.29 8.07 -12.10
N ARG A 114 -37.14 8.36 -12.73
CA ARG A 114 -36.74 7.78 -14.02
C ARG A 114 -35.82 6.57 -13.89
N GLY A 115 -35.64 6.04 -12.67
CA GLY A 115 -34.71 4.95 -12.38
C GLY A 115 -33.23 5.35 -12.51
N TRP A 116 -32.95 6.64 -12.71
CA TRP A 116 -31.62 7.21 -12.66
C TRP A 116 -31.34 7.58 -11.20
N SER A 117 -31.17 6.61 -10.31
CA SER A 117 -30.47 6.94 -9.06
C SER A 117 -29.06 7.42 -9.43
N PRO A 118 -28.46 8.41 -8.74
CA PRO A 118 -27.03 8.64 -8.88
C PRO A 118 -26.33 7.28 -8.71
N PRO A 119 -25.35 6.94 -9.56
CA PRO A 119 -24.85 5.58 -9.64
C PRO A 119 -24.26 5.18 -8.29
N LEU A 120 -25.01 4.42 -7.51
CA LEU A 120 -24.41 3.46 -6.60
C LEU A 120 -23.47 2.61 -7.44
N PRO A 121 -22.30 2.21 -6.90
CA PRO A 121 -21.33 1.44 -7.65
C PRO A 121 -22.02 0.21 -8.25
N MET A 122 -22.14 0.16 -9.58
CA MET A 122 -22.57 -1.05 -10.28
C MET A 122 -21.47 -2.09 -10.06
N TYR A 123 -21.72 -3.10 -9.24
CA TYR A 123 -20.83 -4.23 -9.10
C TYR A 123 -21.01 -5.18 -10.29
N LYS A 124 -19.90 -5.63 -10.87
CA LYS A 124 -19.90 -6.80 -11.75
C LYS A 124 -19.48 -8.01 -10.93
N TYR A 125 -20.35 -9.02 -10.89
CA TYR A 125 -20.05 -10.31 -10.31
C TYR A 125 -19.57 -11.25 -11.42
N LYS A 126 -18.43 -11.91 -11.21
CA LYS A 126 -17.95 -12.99 -12.07
C LYS A 126 -17.75 -14.22 -11.20
N ILE A 127 -18.49 -15.30 -11.46
CA ILE A 127 -18.21 -16.60 -10.84
C ILE A 127 -16.82 -17.02 -11.31
N ILE A 128 -15.92 -17.20 -10.35
CA ILE A 128 -14.55 -17.65 -10.62
C ILE A 128 -14.53 -19.17 -10.56
N HIS A 129 -15.23 -19.77 -9.60
CA HIS A 129 -15.14 -21.19 -9.33
C HIS A 129 -16.38 -21.75 -8.60
N ARG A 130 -16.66 -23.04 -8.81
CA ARG A 130 -17.64 -23.85 -8.06
C ARG A 130 -16.94 -25.05 -7.46
N TYR A 131 -17.01 -25.20 -6.14
CA TYR A 131 -16.25 -26.22 -5.42
C TYR A 131 -16.99 -27.56 -5.39
N PRO A 132 -16.27 -28.69 -5.28
CA PRO A 132 -16.86 -30.00 -5.03
C PRO A 132 -17.71 -30.05 -3.75
N THR A 133 -17.35 -29.24 -2.75
CA THR A 133 -18.10 -29.05 -1.49
C THR A 133 -19.39 -28.23 -1.68
N GLY A 134 -19.66 -27.72 -2.89
CA GLY A 134 -20.86 -26.94 -3.23
C GLY A 134 -20.72 -25.42 -3.07
N HIS A 135 -19.62 -24.94 -2.47
CA HIS A 135 -19.33 -23.51 -2.34
C HIS A 135 -19.20 -22.83 -3.72
N THR A 136 -19.41 -21.51 -3.78
CA THR A 136 -19.17 -20.73 -5.01
C THR A 136 -18.34 -19.48 -4.68
N ALA A 137 -17.21 -19.32 -5.37
CA ALA A 137 -16.39 -18.11 -5.30
C ALA A 137 -16.76 -17.13 -6.40
N ILE A 138 -17.01 -15.88 -6.01
CA ILE A 138 -17.49 -14.82 -6.88
C ILE A 138 -16.56 -13.61 -6.76
N LEU A 139 -15.97 -13.17 -7.87
CA LEU A 139 -15.27 -11.90 -7.92
C LEU A 139 -16.30 -10.78 -8.00
N LYS A 140 -16.33 -9.90 -7.00
CA LYS A 140 -17.15 -8.69 -6.99
C LYS A 140 -16.25 -7.51 -7.34
N LYS A 141 -16.39 -7.01 -8.57
CA LYS A 141 -15.59 -5.89 -9.10
C LYS A 141 -16.40 -4.60 -9.13
N ALA A 142 -15.95 -3.58 -8.40
CA ALA A 142 -16.51 -2.23 -8.52
C ALA A 142 -16.17 -1.65 -9.91
N ARG A 143 -17.18 -1.17 -10.64
CA ARG A 143 -17.00 -0.70 -12.04
C ARG A 143 -16.34 0.67 -12.16
N ASN A 144 -16.07 1.37 -11.05
CA ASN A 144 -15.51 2.72 -11.06
C ASN A 144 -14.19 2.75 -10.27
N THR A 145 -13.07 2.61 -10.98
CA THR A 145 -11.70 2.60 -10.44
C THR A 145 -11.29 3.91 -9.74
N TYR A 146 -12.00 5.01 -9.99
CA TYR A 146 -11.70 6.33 -9.41
C TYR A 146 -12.10 6.51 -7.94
N LEU A 147 -12.88 5.59 -7.37
CA LEU A 147 -13.30 5.65 -5.96
C LEU A 147 -12.50 4.74 -5.02
N GLY A 148 -11.43 4.10 -5.52
CA GLY A 148 -10.42 3.46 -4.66
C GLY A 148 -10.91 2.32 -3.76
N LEU A 149 -12.04 1.67 -4.06
CA LEU A 149 -12.57 0.59 -3.21
C LEU A 149 -12.89 -0.67 -4.01
N GLY A 150 -11.99 -1.65 -3.83
CA GLY A 150 -12.28 -3.08 -3.69
C GLY A 150 -12.62 -3.87 -4.96
N ASN A 151 -11.66 -4.67 -5.45
CA ASN A 151 -12.05 -6.02 -5.85
C ASN A 151 -12.26 -6.80 -4.54
N SER A 152 -13.45 -7.33 -4.31
CA SER A 152 -13.68 -8.24 -3.19
C SER A 152 -13.93 -9.66 -3.72
N LEU A 153 -13.40 -10.65 -3.00
CA LEU A 153 -13.73 -12.04 -3.23
C LEU A 153 -14.88 -12.38 -2.30
N VAL A 154 -16.03 -12.74 -2.88
CA VAL A 154 -17.21 -13.16 -2.11
C VAL A 154 -17.33 -14.68 -2.21
N LEU A 155 -17.31 -15.33 -1.06
CA LEU A 155 -17.55 -16.77 -0.95
C LEU A 155 -18.97 -17.00 -0.46
N ARG A 156 -19.74 -17.80 -1.20
CA ARG A 156 -21.07 -18.25 -0.81
C ARG A 156 -21.04 -19.70 -0.39
N SER A 157 -21.56 -19.96 0.81
CA SER A 157 -21.79 -21.32 1.31
C SER A 157 -23.01 -21.95 0.63
N PRO A 158 -22.98 -23.25 0.30
CA PRO A 158 -24.17 -23.94 -0.22
C PRO A 158 -25.22 -24.22 0.87
N HIS A 159 -24.82 -24.13 2.15
CA HIS A 159 -25.64 -24.52 3.29
C HIS A 159 -26.17 -23.32 4.08
N SER A 160 -25.82 -22.09 3.69
CA SER A 160 -26.34 -20.87 4.29
C SER A 160 -26.40 -19.74 3.27
N ASP A 161 -27.28 -18.77 3.49
CA ASP A 161 -27.30 -17.51 2.73
C ASP A 161 -26.16 -16.56 3.14
N ALA A 162 -25.19 -17.03 3.94
CA ALA A 162 -24.06 -16.23 4.38
C ALA A 162 -23.09 -15.98 3.22
N GLU A 163 -22.71 -14.71 3.07
CA GLU A 163 -21.63 -14.27 2.19
C GLU A 163 -20.42 -13.92 3.04
N ILE A 164 -19.29 -14.57 2.80
CA ILE A 164 -18.00 -14.14 3.34
C ILE A 164 -17.41 -13.21 2.30
N GLU A 165 -17.47 -11.91 2.56
CA GLU A 165 -16.83 -10.90 1.72
C GLU A 165 -15.42 -10.63 2.23
N LEU A 166 -14.43 -11.04 1.43
CA LEU A 166 -13.03 -10.70 1.64
C LEU A 166 -12.77 -9.38 0.94
N THR A 167 -13.00 -8.30 1.68
CA THR A 167 -12.70 -6.92 1.26
C THR A 167 -11.30 -6.57 1.74
N LEU A 168 -10.46 -6.03 0.86
CA LEU A 168 -9.28 -5.25 1.27
C LEU A 168 -9.77 -3.89 1.77
N ASP A 169 -10.42 -3.86 2.93
CA ASP A 169 -10.79 -2.61 3.59
C ASP A 169 -9.56 -2.09 4.33
N GLY A 170 -8.86 -1.12 3.73
CA GLY A 170 -7.98 -0.23 4.49
C GLY A 170 -6.48 -0.51 4.44
N ILE A 171 -5.90 -0.66 3.26
CA ILE A 171 -4.53 -0.16 3.05
C ILE A 171 -4.66 1.18 2.33
N ALA A 172 -4.81 2.25 3.11
CA ALA A 172 -4.96 3.62 2.61
C ALA A 172 -3.69 4.15 1.91
N ASP A 173 -2.60 3.36 1.92
CA ASP A 173 -1.31 3.69 1.35
C ASP A 173 -1.01 2.87 0.07
N GLY A 174 -1.97 2.84 -0.86
CA GLY A 174 -1.66 2.97 -2.28
C GLY A 174 -1.05 1.81 -3.10
N TYR A 175 -0.63 0.67 -2.54
CA TYR A 175 0.10 -0.34 -3.36
C TYR A 175 -0.31 -1.82 -3.19
N GLY A 176 -1.51 -2.12 -2.68
CA GLY A 176 -2.08 -3.48 -2.73
C GLY A 176 -2.42 -3.95 -4.16
N LEU A 177 -1.41 -4.41 -4.91
CA LEU A 177 -1.51 -4.78 -6.33
C LEU A 177 -2.16 -6.15 -6.59
N TYR A 178 -2.38 -6.98 -5.57
CA TYR A 178 -2.90 -8.34 -5.73
C TYR A 178 -4.09 -8.56 -4.79
N GLY A 179 -5.30 -8.50 -5.35
CA GLY A 179 -6.51 -8.90 -4.61
C GLY A 179 -6.46 -10.38 -4.21
N PRO A 180 -7.33 -10.84 -3.30
CA PRO A 180 -7.32 -12.21 -2.81
C PRO A 180 -7.32 -13.21 -3.97
N LEU A 181 -6.31 -14.10 -3.97
CA LEU A 181 -6.15 -15.14 -4.98
C LEU A 181 -6.72 -16.44 -4.44
N PRO A 182 -7.79 -16.99 -5.07
CA PRO A 182 -8.28 -18.31 -4.75
C PRO A 182 -7.36 -19.37 -5.38
N VAL A 183 -6.64 -20.12 -4.54
CA VAL A 183 -5.79 -21.24 -4.97
C VAL A 183 -5.74 -22.31 -3.87
N ASP A 184 -5.63 -23.60 -4.20
CA ASP A 184 -5.36 -24.66 -3.22
C ASP A 184 -3.84 -24.69 -2.99
N ILE A 185 -3.41 -24.13 -1.86
CA ILE A 185 -2.00 -24.03 -1.45
C ILE A 185 -1.61 -25.23 -0.61
N THR A 186 -2.55 -25.74 0.19
CA THR A 186 -2.28 -26.82 1.15
C THR A 186 -2.37 -28.22 0.54
N GLY A 187 -2.91 -28.36 -0.67
CA GLY A 187 -3.08 -29.63 -1.37
C GLY A 187 -4.23 -30.49 -0.85
N ASP A 188 -5.11 -29.93 -0.02
CA ASP A 188 -6.21 -30.65 0.61
C ASP A 188 -7.48 -30.71 -0.28
N GLY A 189 -7.44 -30.08 -1.46
CA GLY A 189 -8.54 -29.98 -2.39
C GLY A 189 -9.55 -28.88 -2.04
N LEU A 190 -9.29 -28.10 -0.98
CA LEU A 190 -10.05 -26.91 -0.59
C LEU A 190 -9.32 -25.65 -1.04
N LEU A 191 -10.03 -24.54 -1.01
CA LEU A 191 -9.48 -23.27 -1.45
C LEU A 191 -8.79 -22.56 -0.30
N ASP A 192 -7.54 -22.17 -0.51
CA ASP A 192 -6.88 -21.17 0.27
C ASP A 192 -7.09 -19.78 -0.32
N VAL A 193 -7.11 -18.79 0.57
CA VAL A 193 -7.16 -17.38 0.23
C VAL A 193 -5.83 -16.77 0.63
N VAL A 194 -5.08 -16.33 -0.37
CA VAL A 194 -3.90 -15.50 -0.15
C VAL A 194 -4.33 -14.06 -0.03
N VAL A 195 -3.99 -13.44 1.10
CA VAL A 195 -4.14 -12.01 1.32
C VAL A 195 -2.74 -11.41 1.33
N VAL A 196 -2.46 -10.56 0.34
CA VAL A 196 -1.21 -9.81 0.28
C VAL A 196 -1.50 -8.39 0.77
N GLY A 197 -0.82 -8.00 1.84
CA GLY A 197 -0.86 -6.66 2.41
C GLY A 197 0.49 -5.97 2.35
N GLU A 198 0.47 -4.68 2.64
CA GLU A 198 1.66 -3.86 2.82
C GLU A 198 1.43 -3.02 4.08
N THR A 199 2.40 -3.03 4.99
CA THR A 199 2.41 -2.17 6.18
C THR A 199 3.72 -1.37 6.18
N GLY A 200 3.69 -0.18 5.60
CA GLY A 200 4.91 0.62 5.38
C GLY A 200 5.75 0.05 4.24
N TYR A 201 6.99 -0.40 4.52
CA TYR A 201 7.87 -1.06 3.55
C TYR A 201 7.83 -2.60 3.66
N LEU A 202 6.98 -3.14 4.52
CA LEU A 202 6.91 -4.57 4.80
C LEU A 202 5.76 -5.18 4.00
N HIS A 203 6.08 -6.21 3.22
CA HIS A 203 5.08 -7.01 2.52
C HIS A 203 4.60 -8.12 3.46
N LEU A 204 3.29 -8.26 3.57
CA LEU A 204 2.64 -9.26 4.40
C LEU A 204 1.93 -10.26 3.50
N ILE A 205 2.19 -11.54 3.69
CA ILE A 205 1.38 -12.62 3.14
C ILE A 205 0.68 -13.32 4.30
N GLY A 206 -0.64 -13.22 4.28
CA GLY A 206 -1.52 -14.08 5.07
C GLY A 206 -2.11 -15.16 4.17
N VAL A 207 -2.05 -16.42 4.59
CA VAL A 207 -2.77 -17.52 3.93
C VAL A 207 -3.89 -17.97 4.86
N TYR A 208 -5.10 -18.04 4.32
CA TYR A 208 -6.29 -18.47 5.03
C TYR A 208 -6.90 -19.68 4.35
N SER A 209 -6.90 -20.82 5.03
CA SER A 209 -7.39 -22.09 4.51
C SER A 209 -8.86 -22.28 4.80
N LEU A 210 -9.66 -22.53 3.76
CA LEU A 210 -11.08 -22.85 3.88
C LEU A 210 -11.23 -24.23 4.53
N GLN A 211 -12.01 -24.31 5.60
CA GLN A 211 -12.30 -25.54 6.30
C GLN A 211 -13.58 -26.22 5.75
N PRO A 212 -13.76 -27.53 5.97
CA PRO A 212 -14.96 -28.25 5.53
C PRO A 212 -16.29 -27.68 6.07
N ASP A 213 -16.26 -27.03 7.23
CA ASP A 213 -17.43 -26.38 7.84
C ASP A 213 -17.71 -24.96 7.29
N GLY A 214 -16.88 -24.48 6.36
CA GLY A 214 -16.98 -23.17 5.73
C GLY A 214 -16.26 -22.04 6.49
N SER A 215 -15.58 -22.34 7.60
CA SER A 215 -14.74 -21.37 8.32
C SER A 215 -13.37 -21.18 7.64
N PHE A 216 -12.64 -20.13 8.05
CA PHE A 216 -11.26 -19.90 7.61
C PHE A 216 -10.32 -19.98 8.80
N ILE A 217 -9.17 -20.65 8.61
CA ILE A 217 -8.07 -20.66 9.57
C ILE A 217 -6.87 -19.98 8.92
N GLN A 218 -6.24 -19.04 9.62
CA GLN A 218 -4.98 -18.48 9.17
C GLN A 218 -3.88 -19.53 9.34
N THR A 219 -3.33 -20.02 8.24
CA THR A 219 -2.26 -21.03 8.21
C THR A 219 -0.89 -20.41 8.01
N LEU A 220 -0.82 -19.17 7.49
CA LEU A 220 0.40 -18.37 7.41
C LEU A 220 0.17 -16.95 7.91
N ASP A 221 1.12 -16.46 8.70
CA ASP A 221 1.34 -15.04 8.95
C ASP A 221 2.83 -14.76 8.71
N SER A 222 3.16 -14.19 7.57
CA SER A 222 4.55 -13.96 7.19
C SER A 222 5.21 -12.79 7.95
N GLY A 223 4.58 -12.19 8.98
CA GLY A 223 5.27 -11.37 9.98
C GLY A 223 6.01 -10.11 9.50
N GLY A 224 5.86 -9.69 8.24
CA GLY A 224 6.41 -8.46 7.68
C GLY A 224 7.73 -8.62 6.93
N TYR A 225 7.91 -9.68 6.14
CA TYR A 225 9.09 -9.83 5.29
C TYR A 225 9.11 -8.83 4.12
N PHE A 226 10.31 -8.48 3.64
CA PHE A 226 10.46 -7.53 2.52
C PHE A 226 10.03 -8.14 1.18
N GLU A 227 10.14 -9.45 1.02
CA GLU A 227 9.75 -10.14 -0.22
C GLU A 227 9.23 -11.51 0.18
N ALA A 228 7.98 -11.79 -0.15
CA ALA A 228 7.39 -13.10 0.01
C ALA A 228 6.58 -13.42 -1.23
N SER A 229 6.60 -14.69 -1.64
CA SER A 229 5.84 -15.18 -2.79
C SER A 229 5.47 -16.64 -2.59
N LEU A 230 4.40 -17.08 -3.25
CA LEU A 230 3.98 -18.47 -3.27
C LEU A 230 4.19 -19.01 -4.69
N GLN A 231 4.87 -20.14 -4.80
CA GLN A 231 5.13 -20.79 -6.08
C GLN A 231 5.14 -22.31 -5.91
N ASP A 232 4.46 -23.03 -6.80
CA ASP A 232 4.59 -24.48 -6.97
C ASP A 232 5.94 -24.76 -7.67
N LEU A 233 6.97 -25.12 -6.88
CA LEU A 233 8.35 -25.25 -7.34
C LEU A 233 8.64 -26.60 -7.98
N ASP A 234 7.92 -27.66 -7.60
CA ASP A 234 8.13 -29.02 -8.10
C ASP A 234 7.02 -29.55 -9.02
N GLY A 235 5.92 -28.80 -9.18
CA GLY A 235 4.79 -29.15 -10.02
C GLY A 235 3.86 -30.19 -9.39
N ASP A 236 3.89 -30.38 -8.07
CA ASP A 236 3.04 -31.32 -7.36
C ASP A 236 1.62 -30.79 -7.09
N GLY A 237 1.39 -29.50 -7.37
CA GLY A 237 0.12 -28.82 -7.19
C GLY A 237 -0.08 -28.20 -5.80
N THR A 238 0.91 -28.31 -4.92
CA THR A 238 1.04 -27.51 -3.69
C THR A 238 1.98 -26.33 -3.94
N PHE A 239 1.99 -25.35 -3.04
CA PHE A 239 2.80 -24.15 -3.22
C PHE A 239 3.81 -24.03 -2.08
N GLU A 240 5.05 -23.75 -2.43
CA GLU A 240 6.08 -23.35 -1.50
C GLU A 240 6.01 -21.84 -1.23
N LEU A 241 6.23 -21.47 0.01
CA LEU A 241 6.45 -20.08 0.42
C LEU A 241 7.93 -19.76 0.25
N ILE A 242 8.22 -18.81 -0.62
CA ILE A 242 9.56 -18.24 -0.78
C ILE A 242 9.55 -16.89 -0.11
N GLU A 243 10.36 -16.73 0.94
CA GLU A 243 10.46 -15.49 1.71
C GLU A 243 11.89 -15.05 1.91
N SER A 244 12.10 -13.75 1.96
CA SER A 244 13.38 -13.11 2.23
C SER A 244 13.61 -13.03 3.74
N ASP A 245 14.74 -13.54 4.26
CA ASP A 245 15.05 -13.49 5.70
C ASP A 245 15.47 -12.08 6.12
N SER A 246 14.47 -11.26 6.42
CA SER A 246 14.63 -9.83 6.72
C SER A 246 15.38 -9.54 8.01
N ARG A 247 15.68 -10.56 8.83
CA ARG A 247 16.47 -10.40 10.06
C ARG A 247 17.90 -9.93 9.78
N PHE A 248 18.37 -10.09 8.54
CA PHE A 248 19.67 -9.59 8.09
C PHE A 248 19.62 -8.23 7.39
N SER A 249 18.42 -7.66 7.15
CA SER A 249 18.23 -6.38 6.43
C SER A 249 18.87 -5.17 7.09
N TYR A 250 19.42 -5.30 8.30
CA TYR A 250 20.16 -4.25 8.99
C TYR A 250 21.53 -4.70 9.50
N THR A 251 21.96 -5.91 9.18
CA THR A 251 23.25 -6.47 9.65
C THR A 251 24.15 -6.88 8.49
N PHE A 252 23.62 -7.58 7.49
CA PHE A 252 24.41 -7.99 6.31
C PHE A 252 23.87 -7.39 5.00
N ALA A 253 22.65 -6.86 4.99
CA ALA A 253 22.02 -6.25 3.82
C ALA A 253 21.33 -4.88 4.13
N PRO A 254 22.03 -3.88 4.69
CA PRO A 254 21.45 -2.59 5.11
C PRO A 254 21.14 -1.65 3.96
N ARG A 255 20.07 -1.91 3.25
CA ARG A 255 19.35 -0.95 2.39
C ARG A 255 18.19 -1.72 1.76
N ALA A 256 17.12 -1.03 1.43
CA ALA A 256 16.03 -1.53 0.57
C ALA A 256 16.48 -1.89 -0.87
N PHE A 257 17.77 -2.21 -1.10
CA PHE A 257 18.40 -2.41 -2.39
C PHE A 257 19.27 -3.68 -2.47
N PHE A 258 19.41 -4.47 -1.39
CA PHE A 258 20.20 -5.70 -1.42
C PHE A 258 19.33 -6.93 -1.18
N SER A 259 19.66 -7.99 -1.92
CA SER A 259 19.10 -9.33 -1.74
C SER A 259 19.47 -9.82 -0.35
N VAL A 260 18.50 -9.92 0.56
CA VAL A 260 18.63 -10.82 1.70
C VAL A 260 18.50 -12.26 1.19
N PRO A 261 19.05 -13.26 1.91
CA PRO A 261 18.91 -14.63 1.48
C PRO A 261 17.43 -15.04 1.49
N SER A 262 17.04 -15.84 0.51
CA SER A 262 15.70 -16.43 0.47
C SER A 262 15.67 -17.73 1.26
N MET A 263 14.57 -17.93 1.98
CA MET A 263 14.17 -19.17 2.61
C MET A 263 12.97 -19.71 1.85
N THR A 264 12.90 -21.03 1.76
CA THR A 264 11.74 -21.71 1.21
C THR A 264 11.11 -22.54 2.31
N SER A 265 9.78 -22.53 2.38
CA SER A 265 9.01 -23.34 3.31
C SER A 265 7.91 -24.09 2.59
N SER A 266 7.66 -25.32 3.02
CA SER A 266 6.61 -26.19 2.51
C SER A 266 5.54 -26.39 3.57
N PHE A 267 4.28 -26.54 3.16
CA PHE A 267 3.18 -26.76 4.10
C PHE A 267 3.06 -28.25 4.45
N THR A 268 3.14 -28.57 5.74
CA THR A 268 3.09 -29.96 6.25
C THR A 268 1.66 -30.47 6.49
N GLY A 269 0.64 -29.69 6.13
CA GLY A 269 -0.76 -29.93 6.49
C GLY A 269 -1.18 -29.19 7.76
N THR A 270 -0.25 -28.84 8.64
CA THR A 270 -0.54 -28.09 9.88
C THR A 270 0.25 -26.81 10.03
N SER A 271 1.43 -26.72 9.42
CA SER A 271 2.33 -25.58 9.55
C SER A 271 3.27 -25.50 8.36
N TRP A 272 3.74 -24.28 8.08
CA TRP A 272 4.86 -24.04 7.19
C TRP A 272 6.16 -24.41 7.90
N VAL A 273 6.98 -25.23 7.24
CA VAL A 273 8.28 -25.68 7.76
C VAL A 273 9.34 -25.40 6.70
N CYS A 274 10.51 -24.96 7.13
CA CYS A 274 11.64 -24.71 6.23
C CYS A 274 11.94 -25.96 5.39
N ASP A 275 11.99 -25.78 4.07
CA ASP A 275 12.32 -26.82 3.11
C ASP A 275 13.69 -26.55 2.51
N THR A 276 14.71 -27.08 3.18
CA THR A 276 16.10 -26.95 2.73
C THR A 276 16.35 -27.62 1.38
N GLY A 277 15.49 -28.54 0.94
CA GLY A 277 15.58 -29.17 -0.38
C GLY A 277 15.46 -28.15 -1.50
N PHE A 278 14.51 -27.22 -1.39
CA PHE A 278 14.31 -26.13 -2.34
C PHE A 278 15.32 -24.98 -2.18
N MET A 279 15.93 -24.83 -1.01
CA MET A 279 16.97 -23.81 -0.77
C MET A 279 18.34 -24.22 -1.34
N LYS A 280 18.64 -25.52 -1.40
CA LYS A 280 19.92 -26.03 -1.91
C LYS A 280 20.11 -25.64 -3.37
N ARG A 281 21.27 -25.05 -3.66
CA ARG A 281 21.71 -24.73 -5.02
C ARG A 281 23.00 -25.50 -5.30
N PRO A 282 23.36 -25.77 -6.57
CA PRO A 282 24.70 -26.28 -6.86
C PRO A 282 25.77 -25.28 -6.37
N PRO A 283 26.96 -25.75 -5.98
CA PRO A 283 28.06 -24.84 -5.66
C PRO A 283 28.40 -24.00 -6.91
N PRO A 284 28.90 -22.77 -6.73
CA PRO A 284 29.38 -21.99 -7.87
C PRO A 284 30.50 -22.75 -8.59
N GLU A 285 30.52 -22.64 -9.92
CA GLU A 285 31.63 -23.18 -10.72
C GLU A 285 32.96 -22.53 -10.27
N PRO A 286 34.09 -23.26 -10.27
CA PRO A 286 35.36 -22.75 -9.77
C PRO A 286 35.77 -21.39 -10.38
N ASP A 287 35.60 -21.23 -11.70
CA ASP A 287 35.92 -19.98 -12.40
C ASP A 287 35.04 -18.82 -11.94
N ASP A 288 33.76 -19.06 -11.64
CA ASP A 288 32.86 -18.02 -11.16
C ASP A 288 33.12 -17.67 -9.69
N PHE A 289 33.55 -18.66 -8.89
CA PHE A 289 34.01 -18.43 -7.52
C PHE A 289 35.33 -17.63 -7.48
N GLU A 290 36.27 -17.88 -8.39
CA GLU A 290 37.47 -17.04 -8.53
C GLU A 290 37.13 -15.60 -8.94
N LYS A 291 36.25 -15.41 -9.92
CA LYS A 291 35.78 -14.05 -10.30
C LYS A 291 35.11 -13.33 -9.14
N MET A 292 34.34 -14.06 -8.32
CA MET A 292 33.72 -13.51 -7.12
C MET A 292 34.79 -13.01 -6.13
N LYS A 293 35.86 -13.79 -5.91
CA LYS A 293 37.00 -13.39 -5.07
C LYS A 293 37.74 -12.19 -5.63
N GLU A 294 38.02 -12.17 -6.93
CA GLU A 294 38.69 -11.03 -7.59
C GLU A 294 37.89 -9.75 -7.44
N ARG A 295 36.58 -9.78 -7.75
CA ARG A 295 35.68 -8.64 -7.57
C ARG A 295 35.69 -8.11 -6.14
N LEU A 296 35.60 -8.99 -5.14
CA LEU A 296 35.60 -8.58 -3.73
C LEU A 296 36.94 -7.98 -3.28
N ARG A 297 38.07 -8.45 -3.82
CA ARG A 297 39.39 -7.86 -3.53
C ARG A 297 39.57 -6.48 -4.14
N GLU A 298 38.87 -6.17 -5.23
CA GLU A 298 38.89 -4.86 -5.88
C GLU A 298 38.02 -3.81 -5.17
N ASN A 299 37.14 -4.23 -4.26
CA ASN A 299 36.30 -3.32 -3.50
C ASN A 299 37.08 -2.45 -2.51
N ASP A 300 36.46 -1.35 -2.10
CA ASP A 300 37.00 -0.49 -1.06
C ASP A 300 36.85 -1.16 0.32
N TRP A 301 37.99 -1.34 1.00
CA TRP A 301 38.11 -1.89 2.35
C TRP A 301 38.62 -0.86 3.36
N SER A 302 38.67 0.42 3.00
CA SER A 302 39.34 1.46 3.80
C SER A 302 38.65 1.81 5.12
N GLU A 303 37.36 1.51 5.27
CA GLU A 303 36.58 1.80 6.47
C GLU A 303 36.15 0.50 7.17
N TRP A 304 37.02 -0.03 8.03
CA TRP A 304 36.61 -1.10 8.95
C TRP A 304 35.98 -0.47 10.20
N PRO A 305 34.82 -0.97 10.66
CA PRO A 305 34.34 -0.60 11.97
C PRO A 305 35.39 -1.00 13.00
N ASP A 306 35.63 -0.11 13.96
CA ASP A 306 36.33 -0.46 15.19
C ASP A 306 35.67 -1.73 15.73
N PRO A 307 36.44 -2.76 16.16
CA PRO A 307 35.86 -3.95 16.79
C PRO A 307 34.90 -3.61 17.95
N ASP A 308 35.07 -2.46 18.59
CA ASP A 308 34.18 -1.96 19.65
C ASP A 308 32.94 -1.21 19.11
N GLU A 309 32.92 -0.85 17.82
CA GLU A 309 31.81 -0.20 17.09
C GLU A 309 31.16 -1.13 16.02
N PHE A 310 31.25 -2.46 16.21
CA PHE A 310 30.70 -3.50 15.31
C PHE A 310 29.17 -3.44 15.06
N MET A 311 28.49 -2.40 15.53
CA MET A 311 27.09 -2.16 15.22
C MET A 311 26.80 -1.91 13.74
N TYR A 312 27.82 -1.67 12.90
CA TYR A 312 27.65 -1.51 11.46
C TYR A 312 28.82 -2.16 10.70
N PRO A 313 28.81 -3.49 10.44
CA PRO A 313 29.78 -4.19 9.58
C PRO A 313 29.72 -3.75 8.08
N MET A 314 29.28 -2.52 7.83
CA MET A 314 28.59 -2.10 6.62
C MET A 314 29.02 -0.68 6.16
N LEU A 315 30.14 -0.19 6.69
CA LEU A 315 30.65 1.14 6.36
C LEU A 315 31.25 1.18 4.95
N ASN A 316 31.84 0.07 4.48
CA ASN A 316 32.44 -0.02 3.15
C ASN A 316 31.75 -1.06 2.24
N GLU A 317 32.03 -0.95 0.94
CA GLU A 317 31.47 -1.81 -0.10
C GLU A 317 32.02 -3.25 -0.03
N GLY A 318 33.30 -3.42 0.33
CA GLY A 318 33.95 -4.72 0.45
C GLY A 318 33.30 -5.61 1.50
N SER A 319 33.10 -5.11 2.71
CA SER A 319 32.48 -5.86 3.81
C SER A 319 31.03 -6.20 3.50
N ARG A 320 30.26 -5.25 2.95
CA ARG A 320 28.86 -5.45 2.57
C ARG A 320 28.68 -6.56 1.54
N GLU A 321 29.47 -6.52 0.46
CA GLU A 321 29.39 -7.54 -0.59
C GLU A 321 29.91 -8.90 -0.09
N LEU A 322 30.96 -8.92 0.72
CA LEU A 322 31.46 -10.15 1.33
C LEU A 322 30.38 -10.81 2.19
N TRP A 323 29.75 -10.08 3.12
CA TRP A 323 28.73 -10.64 4.00
C TRP A 323 27.51 -11.13 3.24
N SER A 324 27.06 -10.38 2.23
CA SER A 324 25.95 -10.80 1.38
C SER A 324 26.28 -12.11 0.64
N ALA A 325 27.47 -12.21 0.02
CA ALA A 325 27.90 -13.40 -0.69
C ALA A 325 28.07 -14.62 0.25
N MET A 326 28.64 -14.40 1.44
CA MET A 326 28.76 -15.46 2.45
C MET A 326 27.40 -15.96 2.92
N LEU A 327 26.43 -15.06 3.10
CA LEU A 327 25.09 -15.39 3.53
C LEU A 327 24.34 -16.18 2.43
N GLU A 328 24.45 -15.77 1.17
CA GLU A 328 23.90 -16.51 0.02
C GLU A 328 24.49 -17.91 -0.11
N LEU A 329 25.82 -18.05 0.02
CA LEU A 329 26.50 -19.35 0.00
C LEU A 329 26.02 -20.24 1.16
N THR A 330 25.87 -19.67 2.35
CA THR A 330 25.40 -20.40 3.54
C THR A 330 23.97 -20.92 3.34
N TYR A 331 23.05 -20.09 2.86
CA TYR A 331 21.65 -20.47 2.59
C TYR A 331 21.51 -21.42 1.40
N ALA A 332 22.49 -21.46 0.50
CA ALA A 332 22.57 -22.44 -0.58
C ALA A 332 23.11 -23.81 -0.15
N GLY A 333 23.58 -23.95 1.10
CA GLY A 333 24.20 -25.18 1.63
C GLY A 333 25.73 -25.25 1.49
N HIS A 334 26.40 -24.14 1.15
CA HIS A 334 27.83 -24.04 0.87
C HIS A 334 28.60 -23.22 1.91
N GLY A 335 28.31 -23.43 3.19
CA GLY A 335 28.89 -22.67 4.29
C GLY A 335 30.42 -22.76 4.36
N GLN A 336 31.02 -23.88 3.94
CA GLN A 336 32.48 -23.97 3.85
C GLN A 336 33.03 -23.02 2.77
N LEU A 337 32.38 -22.92 1.60
CA LEU A 337 32.78 -21.95 0.58
C LEU A 337 32.59 -20.51 1.07
N ALA A 338 31.58 -20.23 1.91
CA ALA A 338 31.44 -18.93 2.54
C ALA A 338 32.66 -18.59 3.42
N LEU A 339 33.14 -19.55 4.23
CA LEU A 339 34.34 -19.35 5.05
C LEU A 339 35.63 -19.25 4.22
N ASP A 340 35.73 -20.03 3.15
CA ASP A 340 36.87 -19.97 2.23
C ASP A 340 36.89 -18.63 1.49
N LEU A 341 35.72 -18.09 1.13
CA LEU A 341 35.56 -16.77 0.53
C LEU A 341 36.10 -15.69 1.47
N HIS A 342 35.64 -15.69 2.74
CA HIS A 342 36.14 -14.80 3.78
C HIS A 342 37.65 -14.84 3.90
N GLU A 343 38.23 -16.04 4.07
CA GLU A 343 39.68 -16.22 4.22
C GLU A 343 40.46 -15.74 3.01
N SER A 344 39.88 -15.86 1.80
CA SER A 344 40.56 -15.53 0.56
C SER A 344 40.54 -14.04 0.19
N VAL A 345 39.53 -13.29 0.64
CA VAL A 345 39.34 -11.89 0.22
C VAL A 345 39.61 -10.88 1.33
N TRP A 346 39.71 -11.33 2.59
CA TRP A 346 40.03 -10.44 3.69
C TRP A 346 41.38 -9.74 3.46
N PRO A 347 41.47 -8.41 3.58
CA PRO A 347 42.73 -7.68 3.42
C PRO A 347 43.75 -8.08 4.48
N ASP A 348 44.98 -8.36 4.07
CA ASP A 348 46.06 -8.76 4.98
C ASP A 348 46.40 -7.67 6.03
N ASP A 349 46.12 -6.41 5.74
CA ASP A 349 46.44 -5.24 6.56
C ASP A 349 45.29 -4.74 7.45
N ALA A 350 44.08 -5.27 7.28
CA ALA A 350 42.89 -4.85 8.05
C ALA A 350 42.97 -5.21 9.54
N GLY A 351 43.81 -6.17 9.92
CA GLY A 351 43.71 -6.82 11.23
C GLY A 351 42.44 -7.66 11.31
N ASN A 352 41.97 -7.98 12.52
CA ASN A 352 40.61 -8.44 12.88
C ASN A 352 39.88 -9.55 12.05
N LYS A 353 40.58 -10.31 11.21
CA LYS A 353 39.99 -11.36 10.35
C LYS A 353 39.22 -12.40 11.15
N ASP A 354 39.82 -12.92 12.22
CA ASP A 354 39.19 -13.96 13.03
C ASP A 354 37.93 -13.45 13.76
N GLU A 355 37.95 -12.19 14.20
CA GLU A 355 36.83 -11.49 14.82
C GLU A 355 35.69 -11.26 13.82
N GLY A 356 35.99 -10.85 12.59
CA GLY A 356 35.01 -10.73 11.51
C GLY A 356 34.31 -12.05 11.20
N ARG A 357 35.09 -13.14 11.09
CA ARG A 357 34.55 -14.49 10.91
C ARG A 357 33.66 -14.90 12.09
N ALA A 358 34.14 -14.68 13.32
CA ALA A 358 33.38 -15.03 14.53
C ALA A 358 32.08 -14.24 14.63
N TYR A 359 32.09 -12.95 14.26
CA TYR A 359 30.91 -12.11 14.19
C TYR A 359 29.89 -12.65 13.19
N PHE A 360 30.32 -12.95 11.95
CA PHE A 360 29.43 -13.53 10.94
C PHE A 360 28.72 -14.79 11.45
N LEU A 361 29.50 -15.74 11.96
CA LEU A 361 29.01 -17.00 12.50
C LEU A 361 28.00 -16.78 13.64
N LYS A 362 28.34 -15.91 14.59
CA LYS A 362 27.47 -15.56 15.71
C LYS A 362 26.16 -14.96 15.23
N THR A 363 26.20 -13.98 14.33
CA THR A 363 25.00 -13.32 13.81
C THR A 363 24.11 -14.27 13.03
N VAL A 364 24.66 -15.10 12.13
CA VAL A 364 23.83 -16.07 11.39
C VAL A 364 23.12 -17.01 12.36
N ARG A 365 23.82 -17.48 13.40
CA ARG A 365 23.22 -18.32 14.44
C ARG A 365 22.12 -17.60 15.23
N GLU A 366 22.40 -16.42 15.74
CA GLU A 366 21.51 -15.71 16.66
C GLU A 366 20.30 -15.11 15.94
N HIS A 367 20.46 -14.71 14.67
CA HIS A 367 19.43 -13.98 13.94
C HIS A 367 18.66 -14.87 12.97
N SER A 368 19.18 -15.99 12.48
CA SER A 368 18.41 -16.86 11.59
C SER A 368 17.34 -17.64 12.36
N SER A 369 16.08 -17.55 11.93
CA SER A 369 15.00 -18.36 12.51
C SER A 369 15.07 -19.84 12.13
N ILE A 370 15.91 -20.19 11.15
CA ILE A 370 16.08 -21.54 10.60
C ILE A 370 17.51 -22.06 10.82
N TRP A 371 18.20 -21.58 11.86
CA TRP A 371 19.61 -21.90 12.09
C TRP A 371 19.89 -23.42 12.13
N GLU A 372 19.04 -24.20 12.79
CA GLU A 372 19.24 -25.66 12.87
C GLU A 372 19.10 -26.33 11.50
N ASP A 373 18.16 -25.87 10.67
CA ASP A 373 17.98 -26.34 9.30
C ASP A 373 19.17 -25.94 8.41
N LEU A 374 19.64 -24.69 8.53
CA LEU A 374 20.84 -24.20 7.85
C LEU A 374 22.05 -25.04 8.24
N LYS A 375 22.26 -25.32 9.52
CA LYS A 375 23.37 -26.14 9.98
C LYS A 375 23.30 -27.55 9.40
N ALA A 376 22.11 -28.16 9.40
CA ALA A 376 21.91 -29.51 8.90
C ALA A 376 22.06 -29.65 7.38
N MET A 377 21.75 -28.60 6.62
CA MET A 377 21.77 -28.65 5.15
C MET A 377 23.18 -28.49 4.52
N GLN A 378 24.18 -28.09 5.30
CA GLN A 378 25.54 -27.83 4.79
C GLN A 378 26.22 -29.09 4.24
N ASP A 379 26.84 -28.98 3.07
CA ASP A 379 27.59 -30.09 2.44
C ASP A 379 28.95 -29.59 1.88
N PRO A 380 30.09 -29.92 2.52
CA PRO A 380 30.22 -30.74 3.73
C PRO A 380 29.74 -30.00 5.00
N PRO A 381 29.49 -30.72 6.11
CA PRO A 381 29.23 -30.10 7.41
C PRO A 381 30.33 -29.12 7.82
N VAL A 382 29.93 -27.94 8.30
CA VAL A 382 30.86 -26.86 8.67
C VAL A 382 31.21 -26.97 10.16
N VAL A 383 32.41 -27.45 10.47
CA VAL A 383 32.88 -27.62 11.87
C VAL A 383 32.80 -26.30 12.67
N ALA A 384 33.05 -25.17 12.01
CA ALA A 384 32.96 -23.87 12.66
C ALA A 384 31.55 -23.58 13.21
N PHE A 385 30.48 -24.10 12.58
CA PHE A 385 29.10 -23.93 13.06
C PHE A 385 28.84 -24.68 14.36
N GLU A 386 29.59 -25.75 14.66
CA GLU A 386 29.48 -26.49 15.91
C GLU A 386 30.25 -25.83 17.05
N SER A 387 31.27 -25.05 16.73
CA SER A 387 32.16 -24.43 17.72
C SER A 387 31.63 -23.13 18.33
N ILE A 388 30.51 -22.61 17.82
CA ILE A 388 29.90 -21.38 18.32
C ILE A 388 29.33 -21.69 19.73
N PRO A 389 29.71 -20.93 20.79
CA PRO A 389 29.11 -21.10 22.11
C PRO A 389 27.60 -20.87 22.06
N GLU A 390 26.81 -21.66 22.78
CA GLU A 390 25.39 -21.37 22.91
C GLU A 390 25.19 -19.96 23.48
N PRO A 391 24.23 -19.18 22.95
CA PRO A 391 23.92 -17.89 23.54
C PRO A 391 23.64 -18.13 25.03
N GLU A 392 24.33 -17.39 25.90
CA GLU A 392 24.06 -17.45 27.33
C GLU A 392 22.56 -17.18 27.50
N SER A 393 21.82 -18.15 28.03
CA SER A 393 20.39 -17.98 28.21
C SER A 393 20.20 -16.76 29.09
N THR A 394 19.76 -15.65 28.49
CA THR A 394 19.36 -14.47 29.25
C THR A 394 18.12 -14.90 30.01
N SER A 395 18.30 -15.31 31.26
CA SER A 395 17.21 -15.57 32.17
C SER A 395 16.51 -14.23 32.42
N GLU A 396 15.51 -13.93 31.59
CA GLU A 396 14.59 -12.81 31.77
C GLU A 396 13.64 -13.04 32.95
#